data_AF-A0A183F828-F1
#
_entry.id   AF-A0A183F828-F1
#
_cell.length_a   1.000
_cell.length_b   1.000
_cell.length_c   1.000
_cell.angle_alpha   90.00
_cell.angle_beta   90.00
_cell.angle_gamma   90.00
#
_symmetry.space_group_name_H-M   'P 1'
#
loop_
_entity.id
_entity.type
_entity.pdbx_description
1 polymer ?
#
loop_
_entity_poly.entity_id
_entity_poly.type
_entity_poly.pdbx_seq_one_letter_code
_entity_poly.pdbx_strand_id
1 'polypeptide(L)' 'MLRWTAGVTRMDRIRNDAIRQKFGVAPIADKMREARLRWYGHVLRGKEDSVRKIGLNFEDSGPRYEAGQTLKKKKKDYEN' A
#
# COMPACT_ATOMS: atom_id res chain seq x y z
N MET A 1 -13.94 19.22 7.70
CA MET A 1 -14.11 20.34 8.64
C MET A 1 -12.92 21.31 8.65
N LEU A 2 -11.65 20.86 8.64
CA LEU A 2 -10.46 21.74 8.66
C LEU A 2 -10.44 22.86 7.60
N ARG A 3 -10.96 22.56 6.41
CA ARG A 3 -11.02 23.53 5.30
C ARG A 3 -12.05 24.64 5.55
N TRP A 4 -13.19 24.27 6.14
CA TRP A 4 -14.23 25.21 6.57
C TRP A 4 -13.74 26.10 7.71
N THR A 5 -13.09 25.52 8.72
CA THR A 5 -12.53 26.28 9.86
C THR A 5 -11.40 27.22 9.44
N ALA A 6 -10.68 26.91 8.37
CA ALA A 6 -9.67 27.79 7.80
C ALA A 6 -10.24 28.89 6.89
N GLY A 7 -11.56 28.91 6.64
CA GLY A 7 -12.18 29.81 5.67
C GLY A 7 -11.72 29.58 4.22
N VAL A 8 -11.12 28.42 3.93
CA VAL A 8 -10.54 28.14 2.61
C VAL A 8 -11.63 27.63 1.67
N THR A 9 -11.83 28.34 0.58
CA THR A 9 -12.78 28.02 -0.46
C THR A 9 -12.17 27.09 -1.51
N ARG A 10 -13.00 26.62 -2.45
CA ARG A 10 -12.53 25.82 -3.58
C ARG A 10 -11.64 26.63 -4.54
N MET A 11 -11.87 27.94 -4.63
CA MET A 11 -11.17 28.85 -5.54
C MET A 11 -9.71 29.08 -5.15
N ASP A 12 -9.40 28.99 -3.86
CA ASP A 12 -8.04 29.18 -3.36
C ASP A 12 -7.06 28.10 -3.83
N ARG A 13 -7.59 26.94 -4.30
CA ARG A 13 -6.80 25.80 -4.82
C ARG A 13 -5.66 25.33 -3.88
N ILE A 14 -5.77 25.65 -2.59
CA ILE A 14 -4.79 25.27 -1.57
C ILE A 14 -4.84 23.75 -1.34
N ARG A 15 -3.67 23.12 -1.33
CA ARG A 15 -3.52 21.68 -1.06
C ARG A 15 -3.93 21.34 0.37
N ASN A 16 -4.55 20.18 0.53
CA ASN A 16 -5.03 19.72 1.83
C ASN A 16 -3.89 19.53 2.85
N ASP A 17 -2.68 19.20 2.39
CA ASP A 17 -1.49 19.07 3.24
C ASP A 17 -1.07 20.40 3.86
N ALA A 18 -1.17 21.51 3.12
CA ALA A 18 -0.88 22.84 3.65
C ALA A 18 -1.90 23.25 4.73
N ILE A 19 -3.19 22.93 4.51
CA ILE A 19 -4.24 23.16 5.51
C ILE A 19 -3.94 22.34 6.76
N ARG A 20 -3.60 21.05 6.61
CA ARG A 20 -3.27 20.17 7.72
C ARG A 20 -2.04 20.62 8.50
N GLN A 21 -0.99 21.06 7.80
CA GLN A 21 0.21 21.61 8.41
C GLN A 21 -0.10 22.84 9.27
N LYS A 22 -0.98 23.74 8.78
CA LYS A 22 -1.42 24.91 9.54
C LYS A 22 -2.14 24.56 10.85
N PHE A 23 -2.83 23.43 10.90
CA PHE A 23 -3.50 22.93 12.11
C PHE A 23 -2.68 21.90 12.90
N GLY A 24 -1.41 21.64 12.52
CA GLY A 24 -0.59 20.60 13.15
C GLY A 24 -1.14 19.18 13.00
N VAL A 25 -2.01 18.95 12.03
CA VAL A 25 -2.60 17.63 11.77
C VAL A 25 -1.64 16.83 10.89
N ALA A 26 -1.22 15.65 11.37
CA ALA A 26 -0.35 14.78 10.60
C ALA A 26 -0.99 14.37 9.25
N PRO A 27 -0.20 14.29 8.16
CA PRO A 27 -0.65 13.74 6.89
C PRO A 27 -1.24 12.32 7.06
N ILE A 28 -2.25 12.00 6.26
CA ILE A 28 -2.89 10.68 6.31
C ILE A 28 -1.92 9.56 5.94
N ALA A 29 -1.00 9.84 5.01
CA ALA A 29 0.03 8.89 4.59
C ALA A 29 0.90 8.45 5.77
N ASP A 30 1.25 9.37 6.67
CA ASP A 30 2.06 9.06 7.86
C ASP A 30 1.27 8.20 8.84
N LYS A 31 -0.02 8.47 9.03
CA LYS A 31 -0.89 7.63 9.86
C LYS A 31 -1.07 6.23 9.28
N MET A 32 -1.20 6.11 7.96
CA MET A 32 -1.25 4.81 7.28
C MET A 32 0.08 4.07 7.41
N ARG A 33 1.21 4.77 7.29
CA ARG A 33 2.55 4.20 7.53
C ARG A 33 2.68 3.72 8.97
N GLU A 34 2.29 4.53 9.95
CA GLU A 34 2.33 4.18 11.38
C GLU A 34 1.48 2.92 11.66
N ALA A 35 0.25 2.87 11.17
CA ALA A 35 -0.63 1.71 11.32
C ALA A 35 -0.04 0.43 10.71
N ARG A 36 0.58 0.55 9.52
CA ARG A 36 1.23 -0.56 8.84
C ARG A 36 2.45 -1.06 9.63
N LEU A 37 3.28 -0.17 10.13
CA LEU A 37 4.44 -0.52 10.96
C LEU A 37 4.02 -1.18 12.28
N ARG A 38 2.95 -0.69 12.91
CA ARG A 38 2.38 -1.31 14.12
C ARG A 38 1.87 -2.73 13.82
N TRP A 39 1.23 -2.92 12.66
CA TRP A 39 0.81 -4.24 12.19
C TRP A 39 2.01 -5.17 11.95
N TYR A 40 3.03 -4.74 11.21
CA TYR A 40 4.25 -5.55 11.02
C TYR A 40 4.93 -5.90 12.34
N GLY A 41 5.10 -4.93 13.25
CA GLY A 41 5.68 -5.21 14.56
C GLY A 41 4.86 -6.22 15.36
N HIS A 42 3.54 -6.20 15.23
CA HIS A 42 2.67 -7.21 15.83
C HIS A 42 2.81 -8.59 15.17
N VAL A 43 2.92 -8.64 13.83
CA VAL A 43 3.20 -9.89 13.09
C VAL A 43 4.52 -10.51 13.56
N LEU A 44 5.59 -9.71 13.61
CA LEU A 44 6.95 -10.17 13.92
C LEU A 44 7.10 -10.68 15.36
N ARG A 45 6.41 -10.04 16.32
CA ARG A 45 6.35 -10.49 17.72
C ARG A 45 5.42 -11.70 17.95
N GLY A 46 4.63 -12.08 16.94
CA GLY A 46 3.76 -13.25 16.99
C GLY A 46 4.53 -14.56 16.91
N LYS A 47 3.84 -15.66 17.26
CA LYS A 47 4.36 -17.03 17.16
C LYS A 47 4.72 -17.37 15.70
N GLU A 48 5.81 -18.12 15.51
CA GLU A 48 6.31 -18.51 14.19
C GLU A 48 5.24 -19.25 13.37
N ASP A 49 4.51 -20.17 14.02
CA ASP A 49 3.47 -20.97 13.38
C ASP A 49 2.18 -20.18 13.09
N SER A 50 2.12 -18.89 13.43
CA SER A 50 0.91 -18.11 13.18
C SER A 50 0.73 -17.87 11.69
N VAL A 51 -0.49 -18.06 11.19
CA VAL A 51 -0.86 -17.85 9.78
C VAL A 51 -0.39 -16.48 9.25
N ARG A 52 -0.45 -15.46 10.10
CA ARG A 52 -0.03 -14.10 9.79
C ARG A 52 1.49 -13.98 9.56
N LYS A 53 2.31 -14.72 10.30
CA LYS A 53 3.78 -14.70 10.16
C LYS A 53 4.24 -15.61 9.02
N ILE A 54 3.62 -16.78 8.88
CA ILE A 54 3.78 -17.65 7.71
C ILE A 54 3.43 -16.90 6.43
N GLY A 55 2.29 -16.21 6.39
CA GLY A 55 1.85 -15.43 5.24
C GLY A 55 2.77 -14.24 4.91
N LEU A 56 3.34 -13.59 5.92
CA LEU A 56 4.36 -12.54 5.71
C LEU A 56 5.62 -13.11 5.05
N ASN A 57 6.06 -14.31 5.45
CA ASN A 57 7.25 -14.96 4.92
C ASN A 57 7.02 -15.62 3.54
N PHE A 58 5.77 -15.78 3.10
CA PHE A 58 5.40 -16.46 1.85
C PHE A 58 5.53 -15.56 0.60
N GLU A 59 5.67 -14.23 0.78
CA GLU A 59 5.64 -13.27 -0.34
C GLU A 59 6.83 -13.34 -1.32
N ASP A 60 7.91 -14.06 -1.01
CA ASP A 60 9.13 -14.11 -1.84
C ASP A 60 9.35 -15.41 -2.65
N SER A 61 8.42 -16.38 -2.60
CA SER A 61 8.60 -17.68 -3.31
C SER A 61 7.43 -18.12 -4.18
N GLY A 62 6.63 -17.19 -4.71
CA GLY A 62 5.61 -17.50 -5.70
C GLY A 62 6.16 -17.39 -7.13
N PRO A 63 5.96 -18.38 -8.03
CA PRO A 63 6.34 -18.22 -9.42
C PRO A 63 5.56 -17.04 -10.02
N ARG A 64 6.29 -15.97 -10.36
CA ARG A 64 5.74 -14.82 -11.08
C ARG A 64 5.48 -15.27 -12.52
N TYR A 65 4.31 -15.81 -12.80
CA TYR A 65 3.94 -16.12 -14.18
C TYR A 65 3.74 -14.79 -14.92
N GLU A 66 4.69 -14.45 -15.79
CA GLU A 66 4.53 -13.35 -16.71
C GLU A 66 3.39 -13.69 -17.68
N ALA A 67 2.22 -13.07 -17.45
CA ALA A 67 1.07 -13.17 -18.33
C ALA A 67 1.44 -12.66 -19.72
N GLY A 68 1.83 -13.58 -20.62
CA GLY A 68 2.22 -13.27 -21.99
C GLY A 68 3.14 -14.31 -22.65
N GLN A 69 3.90 -15.09 -21.87
CA GLN A 69 4.86 -16.06 -22.45
C GLN A 69 4.20 -17.39 -22.88
N THR A 70 3.07 -17.77 -22.28
CA THR A 70 2.40 -19.05 -22.55
C THR A 70 1.71 -19.12 -23.91
N LEU A 71 1.24 -17.98 -24.45
CA LEU A 71 0.61 -17.93 -25.78
C LEU A 71 1.63 -18.04 -26.92
N LYS A 72 2.85 -17.53 -26.74
CA LYS A 72 3.92 -17.66 -27.74
C LYS A 72 4.46 -19.08 -27.85
N LYS A 73 4.51 -19.81 -26.73
CA LYS A 73 5.00 -21.20 -26.71
C LYS A 73 4.02 -22.14 -27.42
N LYS A 74 2.72 -22.05 -27.10
CA LYS A 74 1.68 -22.82 -27.80
C LYS A 74 1.65 -22.56 -29.31
N LYS A 75 1.89 -21.33 -29.77
CA LYS A 75 1.86 -21.03 -31.20
C LYS A 75 3.03 -21.67 -31.97
N LYS A 76 4.20 -21.75 -31.34
CA LYS A 76 5.40 -22.39 -31.92
C LYS A 76 5.26 -23.90 -32.04
N ASP A 77 4.46 -24.52 -31.17
CA ASP A 77 4.19 -25.97 -31.18
C ASP A 77 3.18 -26.38 -32.27
N TYR A 78 2.46 -25.43 -32.88
CA TYR A 78 1.55 -25.66 -34.03
C TYR A 78 2.17 -25.33 -35.40
N GLU A 79 3.35 -24.68 -35.42
CA GLU A 79 4.05 -24.29 -36.64
C GLU A 79 5.22 -25.24 -36.99
N ASN A 80 5.32 -26.41 -36.33
CA ASN A 80 6.26 -27.50 -36.65
C ASN A 80 5.52 -28.83 -36.84
#